data_AF-A0A5S9BE52-F1
#
_entry.id   AF-A0A5S9BE52-F1
#
_cell.length_a   1.000
_cell.length_b   1.000
_cell.length_c   1.000
_cell.angle_alpha   90.00
_cell.angle_beta   90.00
_cell.angle_gamma   90.00
#
_symmetry.space_group_name_H-M   'P 1'
#
loop_
_entity.id
_entity.type
_entity.pdbx_description
1 polymer ?
#
loop_
_entity_poly.entity_id
_entity_poly.type
_entity_poly.pdbx_seq_one_letter_code
_entity_poly.pdbx_strand_id
1 'polypeptide(L)'
;EVSHFVPEKPLYEQGFICMQHLATLGYGIGPGGEITTTVPYFAVGVIHLISSAVLGFGGIYHSLLGPDTLKESFPFFGYDWRDKNKMTTILGIHLCLLGCGAFLLVIKAMYLGGVYDTWAPGGGDVRFITTPTLNPIVIFG
;
A
#
# COMPACT_ATOMS: atom_id res chain seq x y z
N GLU A 1 -4.90 -0.35 17.10
CA GLU A 1 -6.09 -1.03 16.54
C GLU A 1 -6.11 -2.50 16.92
N VAL A 2 -5.17 -3.34 16.42
CA VAL A 2 -5.15 -4.79 16.72
C VAL A 2 -5.22 -5.12 18.22
N SER A 3 -4.50 -4.38 19.07
CA SER A 3 -4.51 -4.59 20.54
C SER A 3 -5.83 -4.21 21.23
N HIS A 4 -6.70 -3.46 20.57
CA HIS A 4 -7.98 -2.99 21.10
C HIS A 4 -9.18 -3.63 20.38
N PHE A 5 -8.95 -4.55 19.45
CA PHE A 5 -10.00 -5.20 18.67
C PHE A 5 -10.85 -6.12 19.55
N VAL A 6 -12.16 -5.86 19.54
CA VAL A 6 -13.20 -6.68 20.17
C VAL A 6 -13.97 -7.41 19.06
N PRO A 7 -13.81 -8.74 18.91
CA PRO A 7 -14.41 -9.51 17.81
C PRO A 7 -15.93 -9.44 17.73
N GLU A 8 -16.60 -9.28 18.88
CA GLU A 8 -18.06 -9.26 18.98
C GLU A 8 -18.69 -7.96 18.48
N LYS A 9 -17.87 -6.95 18.16
CA LYS A 9 -18.33 -5.64 17.69
C LYS A 9 -17.92 -5.39 16.24
N PRO A 10 -18.78 -4.73 15.43
CA PRO A 10 -18.37 -4.27 14.11
C PRO A 10 -17.16 -3.34 14.16
N LEU A 11 -16.29 -3.39 13.14
CA LEU A 11 -15.08 -2.55 13.09
C LEU A 11 -15.39 -1.03 13.15
N TYR A 12 -16.50 -0.62 12.54
CA TYR A 12 -16.88 0.79 12.46
C TYR A 12 -17.33 1.37 13.82
N GLU A 13 -17.71 0.54 14.79
CA GLU A 13 -18.08 0.99 16.14
C GLU A 13 -16.88 1.19 17.07
N GLN A 14 -15.69 0.75 16.64
CA GLN A 14 -14.48 0.69 17.48
C GLN A 14 -13.45 1.77 17.13
N GLY A 15 -13.78 2.67 16.19
CA GLY A 15 -12.90 3.77 15.77
C GLY A 15 -11.67 3.33 15.00
N PHE A 16 -11.70 2.16 14.35
CA PHE A 16 -10.58 1.66 13.54
C PHE A 16 -10.64 2.18 12.12
N ILE A 17 -9.49 2.59 11.59
CA ILE A 17 -9.35 3.05 10.21
C ILE A 17 -8.40 2.14 9.42
N CYS A 18 -7.29 1.68 10.01
CA CYS A 18 -6.29 0.88 9.29
C CYS A 18 -6.78 -0.56 9.06
N MET A 19 -7.37 -1.19 10.07
CA MET A 19 -7.93 -2.55 9.95
C MET A 19 -9.03 -2.61 8.88
N GLN A 20 -9.83 -1.55 8.73
CA GLN A 20 -10.83 -1.46 7.67
C GLN A 20 -10.20 -1.48 6.27
N HIS A 21 -9.11 -0.72 6.05
CA HIS A 21 -8.37 -0.74 4.78
C HIS A 21 -7.72 -2.09 4.48
N LEU A 22 -7.28 -2.83 5.50
CA LEU A 22 -6.71 -4.17 5.30
C LEU A 22 -7.80 -5.21 5.03
N ALA A 23 -8.95 -5.07 5.67
CA ALA A 23 -10.11 -5.91 5.42
C ALA A 23 -10.65 -5.73 3.98
N THR A 24 -10.68 -4.52 3.43
CA THR A 24 -11.09 -4.31 2.02
C THR A 24 -10.15 -5.01 1.02
N LEU A 25 -8.87 -5.14 1.35
CA LEU A 25 -7.90 -5.92 0.58
C LEU A 25 -8.07 -7.45 0.73
N GLY A 26 -9.09 -7.91 1.48
CA GLY A 26 -9.39 -9.33 1.68
C GLY A 26 -8.50 -10.00 2.73
N TYR A 27 -7.78 -9.25 3.56
CA TYR A 27 -6.97 -9.84 4.63
C TYR A 27 -7.82 -10.09 5.86
N GLY A 28 -7.83 -11.33 6.36
CA GLY A 28 -8.41 -11.69 7.67
C GLY A 28 -9.93 -11.54 7.77
N ILE A 29 -10.61 -11.35 6.63
CA ILE A 29 -12.06 -11.14 6.52
C ILE A 29 -12.68 -12.30 5.73
N GLY A 30 -13.92 -12.65 6.06
CA GLY A 30 -14.70 -13.68 5.39
C GLY A 30 -16.12 -13.22 5.01
N PRO A 31 -17.05 -14.17 4.79
CA PRO A 31 -18.42 -13.88 4.40
C PRO A 31 -19.10 -12.91 5.38
N GLY A 32 -19.94 -12.02 4.86
CA GLY A 32 -20.63 -10.99 5.65
C GLY A 32 -19.73 -9.91 6.23
N GLY A 33 -18.42 -9.96 5.93
CA GLY A 33 -17.43 -9.03 6.46
C GLY A 33 -16.94 -9.37 7.86
N GLU A 34 -17.15 -10.61 8.30
CA GLU A 34 -16.67 -11.11 9.58
C GLU A 34 -15.14 -11.20 9.60
N ILE A 35 -14.52 -10.76 10.70
CA ILE A 35 -13.08 -10.89 10.90
C ILE A 35 -12.76 -12.29 11.42
N THR A 36 -12.23 -13.13 10.54
CA THR A 36 -11.93 -14.54 10.80
C THR A 36 -10.57 -14.74 11.48
N THR A 37 -9.62 -13.83 11.26
CA THR A 37 -8.30 -13.86 11.88
C THR A 37 -7.65 -12.48 11.90
N THR A 38 -6.90 -12.18 12.96
CA THR A 38 -6.18 -10.90 13.13
C THR A 38 -4.70 -10.97 12.74
N VAL A 39 -4.18 -12.17 12.42
CA VAL A 39 -2.76 -12.38 12.09
C VAL A 39 -2.27 -11.49 10.95
N PRO A 40 -2.99 -11.32 9.83
CA PRO A 40 -2.55 -10.43 8.75
C PRO A 40 -2.43 -8.97 9.20
N TYR A 41 -3.34 -8.48 10.05
CA TYR A 41 -3.30 -7.11 10.55
C TYR A 41 -2.09 -6.89 11.46
N PHE A 42 -1.80 -7.85 12.33
CA PHE A 42 -0.60 -7.81 13.17
C PHE A 42 0.67 -7.83 12.32
N ALA A 43 0.76 -8.72 11.33
CA ALA A 43 1.91 -8.83 10.44
C ALA A 43 2.17 -7.52 9.68
N VAL A 44 1.12 -6.91 9.10
CA VAL A 44 1.23 -5.62 8.42
C VAL A 44 1.75 -4.54 9.39
N GLY A 45 1.20 -4.47 10.61
CA GLY A 45 1.67 -3.52 11.62
C GLY A 45 3.15 -3.68 11.98
N VAL A 46 3.59 -4.92 12.23
CA VAL A 46 4.99 -5.22 12.57
C VAL A 46 5.94 -4.90 11.41
N ILE A 47 5.59 -5.29 10.18
CA ILE A 47 6.41 -5.00 8.99
C ILE A 47 6.62 -3.49 8.86
N HIS A 48 5.54 -2.69 8.93
CA HIS A 48 5.64 -1.24 8.80
C HIS A 48 6.43 -0.61 9.95
N LEU A 49 6.25 -1.10 11.18
CA LEU A 49 6.98 -0.60 12.34
C LEU A 49 8.50 -0.84 12.20
N ILE A 50 8.92 -2.04 11.81
CA ILE A 50 10.34 -2.35 11.61
C ILE A 50 10.91 -1.57 10.42
N SER A 51 10.19 -1.50 9.29
CA SER A 51 10.62 -0.72 8.14
C SER A 51 10.80 0.77 8.47
N SER A 52 9.96 1.33 9.35
CA SER A 52 10.07 2.73 9.77
C SER A 52 11.38 3.02 10.51
N ALA A 53 11.91 2.06 11.28
CA ALA A 53 13.19 2.21 11.95
C ALA A 53 14.35 2.30 10.96
N VAL A 54 14.32 1.49 9.90
CA VAL A 54 15.34 1.53 8.83
C VAL A 54 15.29 2.86 8.07
N LEU A 55 14.09 3.34 7.73
CA LEU A 55 13.90 4.65 7.09
C LEU A 55 14.38 5.80 8.00
N GLY A 56 14.03 5.73 9.29
CA GLY A 56 14.45 6.71 10.30
C GLY A 56 15.97 6.77 10.45
N PHE A 57 16.64 5.61 10.47
CA PHE A 57 18.10 5.55 10.52
C PHE A 57 18.74 6.22 9.30
N GLY A 58 18.28 5.91 8.09
CA GLY A 58 18.77 6.54 6.87
C GLY A 58 18.54 8.06 6.87
N GLY A 59 17.36 8.51 7.32
CA GLY A 59 17.01 9.92 7.44
C GLY A 59 17.93 10.68 8.41
N ILE A 60 18.18 10.12 9.60
CA ILE A 60 19.09 10.72 10.59
C ILE A 60 20.52 10.81 10.03
N TYR A 61 21.01 9.73 9.43
CA TYR A 61 22.35 9.72 8.83
C TYR A 61 22.49 10.80 7.76
N HIS A 62 21.56 10.85 6.79
CA HIS A 62 21.63 11.81 5.68
C HIS A 62 21.35 13.26 6.09
N SER A 63 20.77 13.49 7.27
CA SER A 63 20.50 14.86 7.76
C SER A 63 21.61 15.40 8.67
N LEU A 64 22.38 14.54 9.36
CA LEU A 64 23.34 14.96 10.38
C LEU A 64 24.80 14.58 10.11
N LEU A 65 25.05 13.48 9.38
CA LEU A 65 26.39 12.91 9.21
C LEU A 65 26.83 12.80 7.75
N GLY A 66 25.86 12.67 6.84
CA GLY A 66 26.11 12.62 5.40
C GLY A 66 26.63 13.96 4.85
N PRO A 67 27.10 13.97 3.58
CA PRO A 67 27.55 15.19 2.94
C PRO A 67 26.39 16.17 2.71
N ASP A 68 26.65 17.47 2.95
CA ASP A 68 25.66 18.54 2.75
C ASP A 68 25.20 18.66 1.28
N THR A 69 26.06 18.29 0.33
CA THR A 69 25.72 18.27 -1.09
C THR A 69 26.24 17.01 -1.77
N LEU A 70 25.48 16.53 -2.76
CA LEU A 70 25.80 15.31 -3.51
C LEU A 70 26.39 15.60 -4.90
N LYS A 71 26.42 16.87 -5.34
CA LYS A 71 26.75 17.24 -6.72
C LYS A 71 28.16 16.81 -7.14
N GLU A 72 29.14 16.95 -6.25
CA GLU A 72 30.55 16.71 -6.56
C GLU A 72 30.93 15.24 -6.37
N SER A 73 30.56 14.65 -5.23
CA SER A 73 30.95 13.28 -4.88
C SER A 73 30.05 12.22 -5.51
N PHE A 74 28.78 12.53 -5.79
CA PHE A 74 27.76 11.57 -6.23
C PHE A 74 26.86 12.15 -7.35
N PRO A 75 27.39 12.38 -8.57
CA PRO A 75 26.69 13.10 -9.64
C PRO A 75 25.38 12.43 -10.09
N PHE A 76 25.23 11.11 -9.91
CA PHE A 76 23.97 10.42 -10.16
C PHE A 76 22.85 10.88 -9.20
N PHE A 77 23.16 11.12 -7.93
CA PHE A 77 22.19 11.56 -6.92
C PHE A 77 22.11 13.09 -6.78
N GLY A 78 23.18 13.82 -7.10
CA GLY A 78 23.19 15.27 -7.13
C GLY A 78 22.28 15.84 -8.23
N TYR A 79 21.62 16.96 -7.95
CA TYR A 79 20.73 17.62 -8.91
C TYR A 79 20.73 19.14 -8.76
N ASP A 80 20.33 19.84 -9.82
CA ASP A 80 20.03 21.27 -9.82
C ASP A 80 18.57 21.47 -10.22
N TRP A 81 17.84 22.32 -9.51
CA TRP A 81 16.44 22.64 -9.81
C TRP A 81 16.25 23.21 -11.22
N ARG A 82 17.29 23.81 -11.80
CA ARG A 82 17.27 24.35 -13.18
C ARG A 82 17.57 23.29 -14.23
N ASP A 83 18.11 22.14 -13.85
CA ASP A 83 18.36 21.04 -14.77
C ASP A 83 17.05 20.30 -15.07
N LYS A 84 16.41 20.72 -16.16
CA LYS A 84 15.14 20.15 -16.64
C LYS A 84 15.26 18.65 -16.89
N ASN A 85 16.39 18.17 -17.39
CA ASN A 85 16.57 16.76 -17.70
C ASN A 85 16.70 15.92 -16.43
N LYS A 86 17.43 16.41 -15.42
CA LYS A 86 17.54 15.71 -14.14
C LYS A 86 16.20 15.68 -13.40
N MET A 87 15.43 16.77 -13.46
CA MET A 87 14.08 16.82 -12.87
C MET A 87 13.11 15.82 -13.52
N THR A 88 13.07 15.75 -14.85
CA THR A 88 12.21 14.76 -15.55
C THR A 88 12.70 13.34 -15.37
N THR A 89 14.00 13.10 -15.26
CA THR A 89 14.57 11.77 -14.96
C THR A 89 14.10 11.26 -13.59
N ILE A 90 14.21 12.11 -12.56
CA ILE A 90 13.75 11.76 -11.20
C ILE A 90 12.24 11.50 -11.22
N LEU A 91 11.46 12.38 -11.84
CA LEU A 91 10.02 12.20 -11.99
C LEU A 91 9.68 10.87 -12.68
N GLY A 92 10.35 10.55 -13.79
CA GLY A 92 10.14 9.33 -14.56
C GLY A 92 10.37 8.06 -13.74
N ILE A 93 11.44 8.03 -12.93
CA ILE A 93 11.71 6.91 -12.02
C ILE A 93 10.57 6.73 -11.02
N HIS A 94 10.11 7.82 -10.39
CA HIS A 94 9.00 7.75 -9.43
C HIS A 94 7.68 7.33 -10.09
N LEU A 95 7.40 7.78 -11.32
CA LEU A 95 6.23 7.33 -12.07
C LEU A 95 6.26 5.83 -12.37
N CYS A 96 7.42 5.26 -12.71
CA CYS A 96 7.57 3.81 -12.86
C CYS A 96 7.29 3.08 -11.54
N LEU A 97 7.80 3.59 -10.41
CA LEU A 97 7.55 3.00 -9.08
C LEU A 97 6.06 3.06 -8.70
N LEU A 98 5.39 4.19 -8.99
CA LEU A 98 3.93 4.32 -8.80
C LEU A 98 3.16 3.33 -9.67
N GLY A 99 3.57 3.15 -10.93
CA GLY A 99 3.02 2.15 -11.83
C GLY A 99 3.14 0.73 -11.25
N CYS A 100 4.32 0.36 -10.75
CA CYS A 100 4.52 -0.90 -10.03
C CYS A 100 3.58 -1.03 -8.82
N GLY A 101 3.42 0.04 -8.03
CA GLY A 101 2.48 0.06 -6.90
C GLY A 101 1.03 -0.20 -7.30
N ALA A 102 0.57 0.38 -8.41
CA ALA A 102 -0.77 0.11 -8.94
C ALA A 102 -0.93 -1.35 -9.38
N PHE A 103 0.10 -1.93 -10.02
CA PHE A 103 0.09 -3.35 -10.39
C PHE A 103 0.08 -4.31 -9.20
N LEU A 104 0.66 -3.93 -8.04
CA LEU A 104 0.57 -4.76 -6.83
C LEU A 104 -0.88 -4.98 -6.38
N LEU A 105 -1.75 -3.96 -6.51
CA LEU A 105 -3.18 -4.12 -6.22
C LEU A 105 -3.86 -5.06 -7.23
N VAL A 106 -3.52 -4.94 -8.52
CA VAL A 106 -4.03 -5.84 -9.56
C VAL A 106 -3.63 -7.28 -9.25
N ILE A 107 -2.35 -7.51 -8.90
CA ILE A 107 -1.85 -8.83 -8.54
C ILE A 107 -2.58 -9.37 -7.30
N LYS A 108 -2.82 -8.53 -6.29
CA LYS A 108 -3.59 -8.90 -5.08
C LYS A 108 -4.99 -9.39 -5.45
N ALA A 109 -5.71 -8.61 -6.23
CA ALA A 109 -7.10 -8.88 -6.60
C ALA A 109 -7.25 -10.09 -7.54
N MET A 110 -6.30 -10.30 -8.46
CA MET A 110 -6.40 -11.35 -9.47
C MET A 110 -5.77 -12.68 -9.04
N TYR A 111 -4.67 -12.65 -8.27
CA TYR A 111 -3.83 -13.83 -8.06
C TYR A 111 -3.54 -14.15 -6.59
N LEU A 112 -3.60 -13.18 -5.68
CA LEU A 112 -3.26 -13.40 -4.26
C LEU A 112 -4.47 -13.26 -3.33
N GLY A 113 -5.35 -14.25 -3.36
CA GLY A 113 -6.49 -14.36 -2.46
C GLY A 113 -7.65 -13.39 -2.72
N GLY A 114 -7.56 -12.49 -3.70
CA GLY A 114 -8.68 -11.63 -4.08
C GLY A 114 -8.83 -10.36 -3.24
N VAL A 115 -10.00 -9.74 -3.30
CA VAL A 115 -10.40 -8.57 -2.49
C VAL A 115 -11.80 -8.77 -1.95
N TYR A 116 -12.18 -8.04 -0.90
CA TYR A 116 -13.54 -8.11 -0.36
C TYR A 116 -14.52 -7.41 -1.31
N ASP A 117 -15.54 -8.13 -1.77
CA ASP A 117 -16.62 -7.59 -2.59
C ASP A 117 -17.95 -7.63 -1.84
N THR A 118 -18.46 -6.46 -1.48
CA THR A 118 -19.78 -6.33 -0.84
C THR A 118 -20.95 -6.72 -1.76
N TRP A 119 -20.72 -6.82 -3.08
CA TRP A 119 -21.71 -7.19 -4.09
C TRP A 119 -21.61 -8.65 -4.54
N ALA A 120 -20.83 -9.47 -3.84
CA ALA A 120 -20.75 -10.89 -4.14
C ALA A 120 -22.15 -11.55 -4.06
N PRO A 121 -22.52 -12.44 -5.01
CA PRO A 121 -23.81 -13.10 -5.00
C PRO A 121 -24.03 -13.91 -3.71
N GLY A 122 -25.13 -13.64 -3.00
CA GLY A 122 -25.43 -14.29 -1.72
C GLY A 122 -24.93 -13.54 -0.48
N GLY A 123 -24.26 -12.39 -0.65
CA GLY A 123 -23.74 -11.56 0.43
C GLY A 123 -22.24 -11.29 0.26
N GLY A 124 -21.74 -10.22 0.88
CA GLY A 124 -20.37 -9.78 0.68
C GLY A 124 -19.33 -10.82 1.12
N ASP A 125 -18.31 -11.07 0.29
CA ASP A 125 -17.25 -12.05 0.56
C ASP A 125 -15.95 -11.70 -0.19
N VAL A 126 -14.85 -12.33 0.20
CA VAL A 126 -13.57 -12.21 -0.50
C VAL A 126 -13.61 -13.03 -1.79
N ARG A 127 -13.31 -12.39 -2.92
CA ARG A 127 -13.26 -13.08 -4.22
C ARG A 127 -12.12 -12.64 -5.11
N PHE A 128 -11.69 -13.55 -5.96
CA PHE A 128 -10.79 -13.26 -7.07
C PHE A 128 -11.51 -12.45 -8.15
N ILE A 129 -10.80 -11.49 -8.73
CA ILE A 129 -11.21 -10.78 -9.93
C ILE A 129 -10.59 -11.46 -11.14
N THR A 130 -11.35 -12.30 -11.83
CA THR A 130 -10.85 -13.07 -12.99
C THR A 130 -11.01 -12.32 -14.31
N THR A 131 -11.97 -11.39 -14.39
CA THR A 131 -12.32 -10.63 -15.59
C THR A 131 -12.31 -9.12 -15.30
N PRO A 132 -11.13 -8.49 -15.10
CA PRO A 132 -11.05 -7.05 -14.95
C PRO A 132 -11.56 -6.35 -16.22
N THR A 133 -12.22 -5.21 -16.05
CA THR A 133 -12.68 -4.41 -17.19
C THR A 133 -11.47 -3.79 -17.88
N LEU A 134 -11.27 -4.10 -19.17
CA LEU A 134 -10.20 -3.54 -20.00
C LEU A 134 -10.73 -2.58 -21.08
N ASN A 135 -12.06 -2.39 -21.16
CA ASN A 135 -12.66 -1.52 -22.15
C ASN A 135 -12.39 -0.04 -21.79
N PRO A 136 -11.63 0.72 -22.61
CA PRO A 136 -11.29 2.11 -22.30
C PRO A 136 -12.50 3.02 -22.27
N ILE A 137 -13.59 2.70 -22.98
CA ILE A 137 -14.84 3.48 -22.94
C ILE A 137 -15.47 3.39 -21.55
N VAL A 138 -15.35 2.24 -20.87
CA VAL A 138 -15.89 2.07 -19.51
C VAL A 138 -14.94 2.69 -18.48
N ILE A 139 -13.63 2.68 -18.71
CA ILE A 139 -12.62 3.20 -17.77
C ILE A 139 -12.52 4.74 -17.81
N PHE A 140 -12.58 5.34 -19.01
CA PHE A 140 -12.40 6.78 -19.22
C PHE A 140 -13.68 7.54 -19.56
N GLY A 141 -14.79 6.83 -19.80
CA GLY A 141 -16.08 7.41 -20.18
C GLY A 141 -16.99 7.80 -19.02
#